data_AF-V8QZK3-F1
#
_entry.id   AF-V8QZK3-F1
#
_cell.length_a   1.000
_cell.length_b   1.000
_cell.length_c   1.000
_cell.angle_alpha   90.00
_cell.angle_beta   90.00
_cell.angle_gamma   90.00
#
_symmetry.space_group_name_H-M   'P 1'
#
loop_
_entity.id
_entity.type
_entity.pdbx_description
1 polymer ?
#
loop_
_entity_poly.entity_id
_entity_poly.type
_entity_poly.pdbx_seq_one_letter_code
_entity_poly.pdbx_strand_id
1 'polypeptide(L)'
;MSISTHIGDENVIAITTAQIQQLYVAYLGRAADKAGLDYWSQQLNAEKPVLTLENLRANFVNEQPEYVNAYAGLSRSDTVVKIYNNLFGRAPDAAGLAYWTTGGGATVNADQLLTAFVAGAGATDAKIIANKVLVAEVYTSTAGANYAAADAKSIISGVDDTALSVTKAVGHLSDGTLSGIAIPQSVATLKLALAADAAKTAFETTKVADVLALEKQLVTLTVANAQLADQGQALADDAYTYTTLTGELAGDLTAARGGALGGKTTLQLTGDATVAAADLVAARAALIAKDSASIDKITAYEKAAVALAATSKVVKADADQAVGTLAAYGANAANATVWNKALADAGIDKGVVTTAAAQAQAIYDFLANKATSATDVAKIATDFSGVTNFTTVGTLAAKDQAYNKAFDAFTKADTAVKVNADLTANVEGTTWANDYQADATAKAKVDASKSLDALEGSYKAIADAYDAAVAANKAAGEKVTAETTLKVLGDTLGVISGTGVADKSDVFYFAKGNVTSSDGALTLEAGKDSIYLGEGYTLNKTATIDATGIHGANNSALEVFFFKDAVSGNVKAVIETAAEGNTTVTNATLAANPADKVSIIELVGVTDVSQVSFANGVISHVA
;
A
#
# COMPACT_ATOMS: atom_id res chain seq x y z
N MET A 1 -13.20 13.45 28.50
CA MET A 1 -13.18 14.49 27.45
C MET A 1 -12.97 13.75 26.15
N SER A 2 -14.05 13.62 25.38
CA SER A 2 -14.04 12.95 24.08
C SER A 2 -13.23 13.82 23.12
N ILE A 3 -12.10 13.32 22.62
CA ILE A 3 -11.46 13.91 21.45
C ILE A 3 -12.05 13.17 20.25
N SER A 4 -13.15 13.73 19.78
CA SER A 4 -13.60 13.59 18.40
C SER A 4 -12.74 14.53 17.58
N THR A 5 -11.89 13.99 16.71
CA THR A 5 -11.32 14.72 15.59
C THR A 5 -11.87 14.08 14.33
N HIS A 6 -12.98 14.68 13.89
CA HIS A 6 -13.47 14.60 12.53
C HIS A 6 -12.30 14.94 11.59
N ILE A 7 -11.74 13.94 10.91
CA ILE A 7 -10.89 14.16 9.74
C ILE A 7 -11.86 14.46 8.60
N GLY A 8 -11.89 15.72 8.18
CA GLY A 8 -12.60 16.14 6.99
C GLY A 8 -11.91 15.54 5.76
N ASP A 9 -12.72 14.93 4.90
CA ASP A 9 -12.42 14.44 3.57
C ASP A 9 -11.18 13.55 3.46
N GLU A 10 -11.19 12.40 4.16
CA GLU A 10 -10.40 11.26 3.70
C GLU A 10 -10.92 10.89 2.31
N ASN A 11 -10.08 11.14 1.31
CA ASN A 11 -10.22 10.61 -0.04
C ASN A 11 -10.49 9.09 0.08
N VAL A 12 -11.76 8.67 0.03
CA VAL A 12 -12.13 7.25 0.11
C VAL A 12 -11.55 6.62 -1.14
N ILE A 13 -10.38 5.99 -0.99
CA ILE A 13 -9.69 5.34 -2.10
C ILE A 13 -10.59 4.24 -2.60
N ALA A 14 -11.00 4.35 -3.86
CA ALA A 14 -11.86 3.36 -4.49
C ALA A 14 -11.21 1.98 -4.43
N ILE A 15 -11.92 0.97 -3.93
CA ILE A 15 -11.51 -0.43 -4.01
C ILE A 15 -11.61 -0.87 -5.47
N THR A 16 -10.50 -1.38 -5.98
CA THR A 16 -10.37 -1.82 -7.37
C THR A 16 -10.93 -3.22 -7.57
N THR A 17 -11.40 -3.52 -8.78
CA THR A 17 -11.75 -4.89 -9.18
C THR A 17 -10.56 -5.84 -9.01
N ALA A 18 -9.33 -5.36 -9.23
CA ALA A 18 -8.12 -6.15 -9.06
C ALA A 18 -7.94 -6.65 -7.62
N GLN A 19 -8.24 -5.82 -6.62
CA GLN A 19 -8.22 -6.23 -5.20
C GLN A 19 -9.27 -7.29 -4.89
N ILE A 20 -10.45 -7.22 -5.53
CA ILE A 20 -11.50 -8.23 -5.38
C ILE A 20 -11.09 -9.52 -6.08
N GLN A 21 -10.55 -9.45 -7.30
CA GLN A 21 -10.01 -10.60 -8.03
C GLN A 21 -8.91 -11.31 -7.25
N GLN A 22 -8.03 -10.59 -6.55
CA GLN A 22 -7.03 -11.20 -5.69
C GLN A 22 -7.65 -12.12 -4.64
N LEU A 23 -8.84 -11.82 -4.11
CA LEU A 23 -9.55 -12.70 -3.17
C LEU A 23 -10.03 -13.99 -3.84
N TYR A 24 -10.66 -13.87 -5.01
CA TYR A 24 -11.11 -15.03 -5.79
C TYR A 24 -9.93 -15.92 -6.20
N VAL A 25 -8.84 -15.33 -6.68
CA VAL A 25 -7.61 -16.04 -7.04
C VAL A 25 -7.03 -16.72 -5.81
N ALA A 26 -6.85 -16.01 -4.70
CA ALA A 26 -6.18 -16.56 -3.51
C ALA A 26 -6.97 -17.66 -2.82
N TYR A 27 -8.24 -17.39 -2.55
CA TYR A 27 -9.05 -18.27 -1.73
C TYR A 27 -9.73 -19.35 -2.57
N LEU A 28 -10.24 -19.02 -3.75
CA LEU A 28 -11.02 -19.95 -4.56
C LEU A 28 -10.22 -20.55 -5.73
N GLY A 29 -9.07 -19.98 -6.09
CA GLY A 29 -8.22 -20.49 -7.16
C GLY A 29 -8.88 -20.35 -8.54
N ARG A 30 -9.74 -19.35 -8.72
CA ARG A 30 -10.45 -19.05 -9.99
C ARG A 30 -10.69 -17.55 -10.14
N ALA A 31 -11.00 -17.10 -11.34
CA ALA A 31 -11.52 -15.76 -11.57
C ALA A 31 -12.95 -15.57 -11.02
N ALA A 32 -13.29 -14.33 -10.65
CA ALA A 32 -14.64 -13.94 -10.25
C ALA A 32 -15.64 -14.13 -11.42
N ASP A 33 -16.92 -14.33 -11.11
CA ASP A 33 -17.97 -14.10 -12.10
C ASP A 33 -18.30 -12.59 -12.17
N LYS A 34 -18.83 -12.15 -13.31
CA LYS A 34 -19.05 -10.72 -13.56
C LYS A 34 -20.08 -10.10 -12.61
N ALA A 35 -21.17 -10.81 -12.32
CA ALA A 35 -22.22 -10.31 -11.44
C ALA A 35 -21.72 -10.17 -9.99
N GLY A 36 -20.96 -11.14 -9.50
CA GLY A 36 -20.32 -11.10 -8.18
C GLY A 36 -19.27 -9.99 -8.08
N LEU A 37 -18.42 -9.83 -9.09
CA LEU A 37 -17.42 -8.76 -9.12
C LEU A 37 -18.08 -7.37 -9.11
N ASP A 38 -19.12 -7.16 -9.92
CA ASP A 38 -19.87 -5.90 -9.98
C ASP A 38 -20.58 -5.62 -8.64
N TYR A 39 -21.21 -6.64 -8.05
CA TYR A 39 -21.87 -6.52 -6.75
C TYR A 39 -20.90 -6.05 -5.67
N TRP A 40 -19.75 -6.73 -5.52
CA TRP A 40 -18.76 -6.36 -4.50
C TRP A 40 -18.18 -4.97 -4.75
N SER A 41 -17.87 -4.65 -6.01
CA SER A 41 -17.36 -3.33 -6.38
C SER A 41 -18.36 -2.24 -6.03
N GLN A 42 -19.65 -2.46 -6.27
CA GLN A 42 -20.71 -1.51 -5.91
C GLN A 42 -20.86 -1.34 -4.40
N GLN A 43 -20.84 -2.43 -3.63
CA GLN A 43 -21.00 -2.36 -2.17
C GLN A 43 -19.82 -1.65 -1.49
N LEU A 44 -18.60 -1.88 -1.98
CA LEU A 44 -17.37 -1.31 -1.42
C LEU A 44 -17.13 0.15 -1.83
N ASN A 45 -17.66 0.56 -2.98
CA ASN A 45 -17.47 1.90 -3.54
C ASN A 45 -18.75 2.75 -3.54
N ALA A 46 -19.77 2.37 -2.78
CA ALA A 46 -20.96 3.21 -2.60
C ALA A 46 -20.56 4.54 -1.94
N GLU A 47 -21.31 5.63 -2.19
CA GLU A 47 -21.07 6.95 -1.59
C GLU A 47 -20.96 6.89 -0.06
N LYS A 48 -21.71 5.98 0.55
CA LYS A 48 -21.61 5.63 1.98
C LYS A 48 -21.41 4.12 2.08
N PRO A 49 -20.17 3.63 1.99
CA PRO A 49 -19.91 2.21 1.97
C PRO A 49 -20.22 1.61 3.35
N VAL A 50 -21.05 0.56 3.36
CA VAL A 50 -21.41 -0.19 4.58
C VAL A 50 -20.43 -1.33 4.83
N LEU A 51 -19.69 -1.74 3.79
CA LEU A 51 -18.69 -2.79 3.82
C LEU A 51 -17.30 -2.21 3.51
N THR A 52 -16.29 -2.77 4.14
CA THR A 52 -14.88 -2.52 3.83
C THR A 52 -14.26 -3.74 3.14
N LEU A 53 -13.08 -3.58 2.54
CA LEU A 53 -12.34 -4.72 1.96
C LEU A 53 -12.01 -5.79 3.03
N GLU A 54 -11.83 -5.39 4.29
CA GLU A 54 -11.67 -6.33 5.41
C GLU A 54 -12.95 -7.13 5.66
N ASN A 55 -14.12 -6.49 5.61
CA ASN A 55 -15.39 -7.21 5.72
C ASN A 55 -15.57 -8.21 4.58
N LEU A 56 -15.17 -7.85 3.35
CA LEU A 56 -15.21 -8.78 2.23
C LEU A 56 -14.25 -9.97 2.43
N ARG A 57 -13.02 -9.73 2.91
CA ARG A 57 -12.07 -10.81 3.27
C ARG A 57 -12.68 -11.78 4.28
N ALA A 58 -13.26 -11.25 5.36
CA ALA A 58 -13.91 -12.05 6.38
C ALA A 58 -15.12 -12.81 5.81
N ASN A 59 -15.91 -12.20 4.91
CA ASN A 59 -17.04 -12.84 4.25
C ASN A 59 -16.60 -14.05 3.42
N PHE A 60 -15.50 -13.95 2.65
CA PHE A 60 -14.95 -15.06 1.88
C PHE A 60 -14.67 -16.30 2.72
N VAL A 61 -14.07 -16.10 3.90
CA VAL A 61 -13.65 -17.20 4.78
C VAL A 61 -14.81 -17.76 5.61
N ASN A 62 -15.73 -16.89 6.05
CA ASN A 62 -16.74 -17.26 7.04
C ASN A 62 -18.11 -17.59 6.43
N GLU A 63 -18.42 -17.07 5.24
CA GLU A 63 -19.78 -17.13 4.68
C GLU A 63 -19.87 -17.83 3.32
N GLN A 64 -18.77 -17.89 2.55
CA GLN A 64 -18.82 -18.47 1.19
C GLN A 64 -18.80 -20.02 1.23
N PRO A 65 -19.85 -20.71 0.73
CA PRO A 65 -19.90 -22.17 0.73
C PRO A 65 -18.75 -22.82 -0.05
N GLU A 66 -18.28 -22.18 -1.11
CA GLU A 66 -17.16 -22.68 -1.90
C GLU A 66 -15.85 -22.69 -1.10
N TYR A 67 -15.61 -21.65 -0.29
CA TYR A 67 -14.47 -21.64 0.63
C TYR A 67 -14.61 -22.74 1.67
N VAL A 68 -15.75 -22.83 2.35
CA VAL A 68 -15.98 -23.86 3.37
C VAL A 68 -15.73 -25.25 2.78
N ASN A 69 -16.27 -25.56 1.60
CA ASN A 69 -16.07 -26.86 0.95
C ASN A 69 -14.60 -27.11 0.55
N ALA A 70 -13.86 -26.07 0.17
CA ALA A 70 -12.47 -26.19 -0.27
C ALA A 70 -11.46 -26.30 0.89
N TYR A 71 -11.80 -25.80 2.09
CA TYR A 71 -10.87 -25.70 3.24
C TYR A 71 -11.34 -26.45 4.49
N ALA A 72 -12.58 -26.95 4.55
CA ALA A 72 -13.08 -27.69 5.71
C ALA A 72 -12.20 -28.90 6.04
N GLY A 73 -11.80 -28.99 7.31
CA GLY A 73 -10.97 -30.08 7.82
C GLY A 73 -9.49 -30.00 7.45
N LEU A 74 -9.04 -28.99 6.71
CA LEU A 74 -7.62 -28.78 6.42
C LEU A 74 -6.85 -28.35 7.68
N SER A 75 -5.62 -28.85 7.81
CA SER A 75 -4.70 -28.33 8.82
C SER A 75 -4.25 -26.91 8.45
N ARG A 76 -3.70 -26.15 9.42
CA ARG A 76 -3.07 -24.85 9.13
C ARG A 76 -2.03 -24.94 8.01
N SER A 77 -1.22 -26.01 8.02
CA SER A 77 -0.21 -26.27 6.99
C SER A 77 -0.84 -26.43 5.62
N ASP A 78 -1.89 -27.25 5.50
CA ASP A 78 -2.56 -27.51 4.22
C ASP A 78 -3.28 -26.26 3.70
N THR A 79 -3.90 -25.46 4.58
CA THR A 79 -4.50 -24.17 4.23
C THR A 79 -3.47 -23.20 3.66
N VAL A 80 -2.31 -23.07 4.31
CA VAL A 80 -1.20 -22.22 3.82
C VAL A 80 -0.71 -22.70 2.46
N VAL A 81 -0.43 -24.00 2.31
CA VAL A 81 0.02 -24.60 1.06
C VAL A 81 -1.00 -24.38 -0.07
N LYS A 82 -2.29 -24.53 0.21
CA LYS A 82 -3.35 -24.35 -0.78
C LYS A 82 -3.43 -22.90 -1.27
N ILE A 83 -3.41 -21.92 -0.37
CA ILE A 83 -3.44 -20.49 -0.74
C ILE A 83 -2.16 -20.11 -1.49
N TYR A 84 -0.99 -20.63 -1.09
CA TYR A 84 0.28 -20.44 -1.81
C TYR A 84 0.22 -20.96 -3.25
N ASN A 85 -0.33 -22.15 -3.48
CA ASN A 85 -0.49 -22.68 -4.83
C ASN A 85 -1.47 -21.84 -5.66
N ASN A 86 -2.57 -21.41 -5.05
CA ASN A 86 -3.56 -20.55 -5.69
C ASN A 86 -2.94 -19.20 -6.12
N LEU A 87 -2.23 -18.52 -5.22
CA LEU A 87 -1.59 -17.22 -5.50
C LEU A 87 -0.34 -17.38 -6.38
N PHE A 88 0.63 -18.17 -5.94
CA PHE A 88 1.98 -18.19 -6.50
C PHE A 88 2.26 -19.38 -7.41
N GLY A 89 1.34 -20.35 -7.53
CA GLY A 89 1.57 -21.55 -8.36
C GLY A 89 2.64 -22.49 -7.80
N ARG A 90 3.02 -22.33 -6.53
CA ARG A 90 4.07 -23.12 -5.86
C ARG A 90 3.75 -23.30 -4.39
N ALA A 91 4.36 -24.30 -3.75
CA ALA A 91 4.35 -24.44 -2.30
C ALA A 91 5.28 -23.40 -1.63
N PRO A 92 5.03 -23.04 -0.35
CA PRO A 92 6.00 -22.31 0.46
C PRO A 92 7.27 -23.15 0.63
N ASP A 93 8.43 -22.49 0.75
CA ASP A 93 9.64 -23.17 1.21
C ASP A 93 9.50 -23.61 2.69
N ALA A 94 10.44 -24.43 3.16
CA ALA A 94 10.37 -25.01 4.50
C ALA A 94 10.37 -23.95 5.62
N ALA A 95 11.12 -22.86 5.46
CA ALA A 95 11.19 -21.79 6.46
C ALA A 95 9.91 -20.94 6.44
N GLY A 96 9.39 -20.62 5.26
CA GLY A 96 8.12 -19.94 5.08
C GLY A 96 6.95 -20.73 5.65
N LEU A 97 6.87 -22.05 5.36
CA LEU A 97 5.83 -22.90 5.94
C LEU A 97 5.92 -22.97 7.46
N ALA A 98 7.13 -23.08 8.02
CA ALA A 98 7.34 -23.05 9.47
C ALA A 98 6.89 -21.71 10.08
N TYR A 99 7.20 -20.58 9.44
CA TYR A 99 6.78 -19.25 9.86
C TYR A 99 5.26 -19.12 9.97
N TRP A 100 4.51 -19.61 8.97
CA TRP A 100 3.04 -19.51 8.94
C TRP A 100 2.30 -20.51 9.83
N THR A 101 2.97 -21.58 10.24
CA THR A 101 2.36 -22.68 11.02
C THR A 101 2.73 -22.63 12.50
N THR A 102 3.96 -22.22 12.82
CA THR A 102 4.50 -22.23 14.19
C THR A 102 5.23 -20.95 14.59
N GLY A 103 5.64 -20.12 13.63
CA GLY A 103 6.31 -18.85 13.86
C GLY A 103 5.35 -17.67 14.05
N GLY A 104 5.84 -16.45 13.77
CA GLY A 104 5.08 -15.21 13.92
C GLY A 104 3.82 -15.12 13.05
N GLY A 105 3.76 -15.90 11.96
CA GLY A 105 2.59 -15.99 11.09
C GLY A 105 1.51 -16.96 11.59
N ALA A 106 1.76 -17.71 12.66
CA ALA A 106 0.83 -18.73 13.16
C ALA A 106 -0.50 -18.13 13.69
N THR A 107 -0.46 -16.90 14.19
CA THR A 107 -1.64 -16.18 14.72
C THR A 107 -2.37 -15.34 13.69
N VAL A 108 -1.89 -15.29 12.43
CA VAL A 108 -2.57 -14.56 11.36
C VAL A 108 -3.82 -15.34 10.96
N ASN A 109 -4.98 -14.70 11.12
CA ASN A 109 -6.27 -15.29 10.77
C ASN A 109 -6.34 -15.67 9.29
N ALA A 110 -7.16 -16.66 8.96
CA ALA A 110 -7.25 -17.18 7.60
C ALA A 110 -7.70 -16.12 6.58
N ASP A 111 -8.56 -15.18 6.97
CA ASP A 111 -9.03 -14.07 6.14
C ASP A 111 -7.96 -13.00 5.90
N GLN A 112 -6.95 -12.93 6.76
CA GLN A 112 -5.83 -11.98 6.65
C GLN A 112 -4.60 -12.56 5.94
N LEU A 113 -4.59 -13.87 5.65
CA LEU A 113 -3.47 -14.53 5.00
C LEU A 113 -3.14 -13.92 3.63
N LEU A 114 -4.15 -13.58 2.81
CA LEU A 114 -3.91 -12.92 1.52
C LEU A 114 -3.10 -11.63 1.71
N THR A 115 -3.56 -10.75 2.59
CA THR A 115 -2.89 -9.46 2.84
C THR A 115 -1.44 -9.69 3.29
N ALA A 116 -1.22 -10.63 4.20
CA ALA A 116 0.11 -10.97 4.69
C ALA A 116 1.02 -11.57 3.60
N PHE A 117 0.47 -12.42 2.72
CA PHE A 117 1.22 -13.02 1.62
C PHE A 117 1.57 -12.02 0.53
N VAL A 118 0.65 -11.11 0.19
CA VAL A 118 0.93 -10.02 -0.77
C VAL A 118 1.97 -9.06 -0.19
N ALA A 119 1.87 -8.70 1.09
CA ALA A 119 2.85 -7.84 1.76
C ALA A 119 4.24 -8.49 1.90
N GLY A 120 4.30 -9.83 1.93
CA GLY A 120 5.55 -10.60 1.97
C GLY A 120 6.01 -11.13 0.61
N ALA A 121 5.31 -10.81 -0.48
CA ALA A 121 5.61 -11.34 -1.81
C ALA A 121 6.89 -10.68 -2.34
N GLY A 122 7.87 -11.49 -2.76
CA GLY A 122 9.01 -10.99 -3.53
C GLY A 122 8.63 -10.72 -4.99
N ALA A 123 9.54 -10.06 -5.73
CA ALA A 123 9.35 -9.70 -7.14
C ALA A 123 8.74 -10.79 -8.04
N THR A 124 9.19 -12.05 -7.95
CA THR A 124 8.63 -13.15 -8.75
C THR A 124 7.17 -13.44 -8.37
N ASP A 125 6.88 -13.54 -7.07
CA ASP A 125 5.53 -13.81 -6.59
C ASP A 125 4.57 -12.66 -6.91
N ALA A 126 5.04 -11.41 -6.80
CA ALA A 126 4.29 -10.23 -7.19
C ALA A 126 3.90 -10.25 -8.68
N LYS A 127 4.80 -10.69 -9.56
CA LYS A 127 4.50 -10.91 -10.99
C LYS A 127 3.45 -11.98 -11.22
N ILE A 128 3.53 -13.11 -10.51
CA ILE A 128 2.52 -14.18 -10.64
C ILE A 128 1.14 -13.68 -10.21
N ILE A 129 1.06 -12.95 -9.10
CA ILE A 129 -0.21 -12.35 -8.65
C ILE A 129 -0.74 -11.38 -9.71
N ALA A 130 0.08 -10.43 -10.16
CA ALA A 130 -0.33 -9.43 -11.15
C ALA A 130 -0.83 -10.09 -12.44
N ASN A 131 -0.10 -11.09 -12.94
CA ASN A 131 -0.46 -11.83 -14.15
C ASN A 131 -1.76 -12.63 -13.98
N LYS A 132 -1.95 -13.35 -12.86
CA LYS A 132 -3.18 -14.10 -12.60
C LYS A 132 -4.38 -13.19 -12.46
N VAL A 133 -4.23 -12.09 -11.74
CA VAL A 133 -5.29 -11.09 -11.56
C VAL A 133 -5.64 -10.45 -12.90
N LEU A 134 -4.64 -10.09 -13.71
CA LEU A 134 -4.87 -9.53 -15.04
C LEU A 134 -5.62 -10.51 -15.95
N VAL A 135 -5.22 -11.79 -15.99
CA VAL A 135 -5.93 -12.82 -16.75
C VAL A 135 -7.35 -13.02 -16.20
N ALA A 136 -7.53 -12.98 -14.89
CA ALA A 136 -8.85 -13.09 -14.25
C ALA A 136 -9.77 -11.92 -14.65
N GLU A 137 -9.27 -10.68 -14.69
CA GLU A 137 -10.03 -9.52 -15.14
C GLU A 137 -10.49 -9.69 -16.60
N VAL A 138 -9.57 -10.04 -17.50
CA VAL A 138 -9.87 -10.22 -18.92
C VAL A 138 -10.87 -11.36 -19.14
N TYR A 139 -10.70 -12.47 -18.43
CA TYR A 139 -11.66 -13.58 -18.48
C TYR A 139 -13.03 -13.17 -17.95
N THR A 140 -13.08 -12.51 -16.80
CA THR A 140 -14.35 -12.13 -16.14
C THR A 140 -15.16 -11.18 -17.02
N SER A 141 -14.51 -10.18 -17.61
CA SER A 141 -15.17 -9.24 -18.51
C SER A 141 -15.66 -9.94 -19.79
N THR A 142 -14.84 -10.84 -20.35
CA THR A 142 -15.15 -11.54 -21.61
C THR A 142 -16.21 -12.61 -21.44
N ALA A 143 -16.20 -13.35 -20.33
CA ALA A 143 -17.14 -14.44 -20.08
C ALA A 143 -18.55 -13.90 -19.87
N GLY A 144 -18.71 -12.82 -19.09
CA GLY A 144 -20.02 -12.23 -18.82
C GLY A 144 -21.04 -13.28 -18.37
N ALA A 145 -22.16 -13.39 -19.10
CA ALA A 145 -23.20 -14.38 -18.82
C ALA A 145 -22.82 -15.83 -19.18
N ASN A 146 -21.76 -16.04 -19.98
CA ASN A 146 -21.24 -17.35 -20.35
C ASN A 146 -20.23 -17.90 -19.32
N TYR A 147 -20.15 -17.29 -18.14
CA TYR A 147 -19.24 -17.71 -17.07
C TYR A 147 -19.41 -19.19 -16.70
N ALA A 148 -18.27 -19.89 -16.57
CA ALA A 148 -18.21 -21.24 -16.03
C ALA A 148 -17.06 -21.35 -15.02
N ALA A 149 -17.34 -21.82 -13.80
CA ALA A 149 -16.33 -21.88 -12.73
C ALA A 149 -15.13 -22.78 -13.06
N ALA A 150 -15.34 -23.84 -13.86
CA ALA A 150 -14.27 -24.71 -14.34
C ALA A 150 -13.31 -23.97 -15.28
N ASP A 151 -13.85 -23.15 -16.17
CA ASP A 151 -13.10 -22.33 -17.14
C ASP A 151 -12.37 -21.19 -16.43
N ALA A 152 -13.03 -20.54 -15.47
CA ALA A 152 -12.44 -19.51 -14.61
C ALA A 152 -11.24 -20.01 -13.81
N LYS A 153 -11.23 -21.31 -13.46
CA LYS A 153 -10.11 -21.98 -12.79
C LYS A 153 -9.02 -22.40 -13.79
N SER A 154 -9.41 -22.97 -14.92
CA SER A 154 -8.46 -23.48 -15.91
C SER A 154 -7.59 -22.35 -16.48
N ILE A 155 -8.20 -21.21 -16.79
CA ILE A 155 -7.52 -20.10 -17.48
C ILE A 155 -6.40 -19.46 -16.64
N ILE A 156 -6.52 -19.44 -15.31
CA ILE A 156 -5.49 -18.87 -14.42
C ILE A 156 -4.50 -19.91 -13.89
N SER A 157 -4.77 -21.20 -14.06
CA SER A 157 -3.99 -22.28 -13.43
C SER A 157 -2.55 -22.40 -13.94
N GLY A 158 -2.32 -22.10 -15.23
CA GLY A 158 -1.01 -22.14 -15.88
C GLY A 158 -0.30 -20.79 -15.96
N VAL A 159 -0.80 -19.76 -15.26
CA VAL A 159 -0.23 -18.41 -15.29
C VAL A 159 0.90 -18.29 -14.27
N ASP A 160 2.09 -17.93 -14.74
CA ASP A 160 3.32 -17.73 -13.96
C ASP A 160 3.85 -16.29 -14.11
N ASP A 161 5.13 -16.05 -13.80
CA ASP A 161 5.77 -14.73 -13.83
C ASP A 161 6.16 -14.26 -15.24
N THR A 162 5.82 -15.03 -16.28
CA THR A 162 6.20 -14.74 -17.67
C THR A 162 5.05 -14.13 -18.50
N ALA A 163 5.39 -13.24 -19.43
CA ALA A 163 4.42 -12.73 -20.40
C ALA A 163 3.85 -13.81 -21.33
N LEU A 164 4.61 -14.90 -21.54
CA LEU A 164 4.19 -16.03 -22.36
C LEU A 164 3.04 -16.80 -21.72
N SER A 165 3.06 -17.01 -20.41
CA SER A 165 1.95 -17.69 -19.73
C SER A 165 0.66 -16.88 -19.81
N VAL A 166 0.74 -15.55 -19.66
CA VAL A 166 -0.40 -14.63 -19.80
C VAL A 166 -0.97 -14.71 -21.22
N THR A 167 -0.09 -14.66 -22.23
CA THR A 167 -0.50 -14.76 -23.64
C THR A 167 -1.20 -16.08 -23.94
N LYS A 168 -0.65 -17.20 -23.45
CA LYS A 168 -1.27 -18.53 -23.62
C LYS A 168 -2.65 -18.58 -22.97
N ALA A 169 -2.78 -18.08 -21.75
CA ALA A 169 -4.05 -18.04 -21.04
C ALA A 169 -5.11 -17.23 -21.79
N VAL A 170 -4.76 -16.02 -22.27
CA VAL A 170 -5.68 -15.16 -23.02
C VAL A 170 -6.02 -15.75 -24.39
N GLY A 171 -5.13 -16.54 -25.00
CA GLY A 171 -5.42 -17.26 -26.25
C GLY A 171 -6.59 -18.24 -26.15
N HIS A 172 -6.88 -18.77 -24.96
CA HIS A 172 -8.04 -19.64 -24.72
C HIS A 172 -9.40 -18.94 -24.92
N LEU A 173 -9.42 -17.60 -24.91
CA LEU A 173 -10.63 -16.82 -25.22
C LEU A 173 -11.01 -16.89 -26.72
N SER A 174 -10.11 -17.38 -27.56
CA SER A 174 -10.22 -17.35 -29.02
C SER A 174 -10.15 -18.73 -29.67
N ASP A 175 -9.58 -19.73 -29.00
CA ASP A 175 -9.37 -21.08 -29.56
C ASP A 175 -10.59 -22.01 -29.44
N GLY A 176 -11.67 -21.55 -28.79
CA GLY A 176 -12.89 -22.32 -28.57
C GLY A 176 -12.81 -23.38 -27.47
N THR A 177 -11.73 -23.38 -26.67
CA THR A 177 -11.58 -24.31 -25.53
C THR A 177 -12.44 -23.95 -24.32
N LEU A 178 -12.87 -22.70 -24.21
CA LEU A 178 -13.75 -22.20 -23.15
C LEU A 178 -15.21 -22.20 -23.59
N SER A 179 -16.10 -22.64 -22.69
CA SER A 179 -17.51 -22.86 -23.01
C SER A 179 -18.24 -21.53 -23.25
N GLY A 180 -18.82 -21.36 -24.43
CA GLY A 180 -19.62 -20.16 -24.75
C GLY A 180 -18.80 -18.86 -24.93
N ILE A 181 -17.48 -18.96 -25.00
CA ILE A 181 -16.57 -17.83 -25.23
C ILE A 181 -15.82 -18.06 -26.54
N ALA A 182 -16.02 -17.16 -27.49
CA ALA A 182 -15.21 -17.12 -28.71
C ALA A 182 -15.13 -15.67 -29.18
N ILE A 183 -14.00 -15.01 -28.88
CA ILE A 183 -13.69 -13.68 -29.41
C ILE A 183 -12.47 -13.76 -30.35
N PRO A 184 -12.33 -12.87 -31.33
CA PRO A 184 -11.14 -12.80 -32.17
C PRO A 184 -9.87 -12.60 -31.32
N GLN A 185 -8.77 -13.26 -31.70
CA GLN A 185 -7.49 -13.17 -31.00
C GLN A 185 -7.00 -11.73 -30.87
N SER A 186 -7.21 -10.92 -31.90
CA SER A 186 -6.86 -9.49 -31.91
C SER A 186 -7.61 -8.70 -30.83
N VAL A 187 -8.88 -9.03 -30.59
CA VAL A 187 -9.69 -8.42 -29.52
C VAL A 187 -9.24 -8.93 -28.14
N ALA A 188 -8.94 -10.22 -28.00
CA ALA A 188 -8.40 -10.75 -26.75
C ALA A 188 -7.10 -10.04 -26.33
N THR A 189 -6.20 -9.82 -27.30
CA THR A 189 -4.96 -9.05 -27.11
C THR A 189 -5.23 -7.58 -26.75
N LEU A 190 -6.21 -6.92 -27.38
CA LEU A 190 -6.62 -5.56 -27.00
C LEU A 190 -7.17 -5.51 -25.57
N LYS A 191 -8.09 -6.41 -25.21
CA LYS A 191 -8.66 -6.46 -23.85
C LYS A 191 -7.58 -6.64 -22.78
N LEU A 192 -6.57 -7.47 -23.05
CA LEU A 192 -5.42 -7.63 -22.17
C LEU A 192 -4.66 -6.31 -21.96
N ALA A 193 -4.39 -5.55 -23.02
CA ALA A 193 -3.69 -4.28 -22.91
C ALA A 193 -4.52 -3.22 -22.15
N LEU A 194 -5.82 -3.12 -22.43
CA LEU A 194 -6.72 -2.22 -21.72
C LEU A 194 -6.81 -2.56 -20.23
N ALA A 195 -6.93 -3.85 -19.89
CA ALA A 195 -6.98 -4.30 -18.51
C ALA A 195 -5.64 -4.04 -17.77
N ALA A 196 -4.51 -4.22 -18.45
CA ALA A 196 -3.20 -3.97 -17.85
C ALA A 196 -2.95 -2.47 -17.61
N ASP A 197 -3.41 -1.61 -18.52
CA ASP A 197 -3.38 -0.15 -18.36
C ASP A 197 -4.28 0.34 -17.22
N ALA A 198 -5.50 -0.18 -17.14
CA ALA A 198 -6.40 0.09 -16.04
C ALA A 198 -5.81 -0.38 -14.69
N ALA A 199 -5.22 -1.58 -14.64
CA ALA A 199 -4.58 -2.11 -13.43
C ALA A 199 -3.40 -1.25 -12.97
N LYS A 200 -2.52 -0.82 -13.89
CA LYS A 200 -1.41 0.09 -13.58
C LYS A 200 -1.92 1.43 -13.02
N THR A 201 -2.88 2.05 -13.71
CA THR A 201 -3.47 3.34 -13.31
C THR A 201 -4.14 3.25 -11.94
N ALA A 202 -4.90 2.18 -11.71
CA ALA A 202 -5.56 1.94 -10.44
C ALA A 202 -4.55 1.70 -9.31
N PHE A 203 -3.44 0.99 -9.57
CA PHE A 203 -2.36 0.84 -8.61
C PHE A 203 -1.77 2.20 -8.21
N GLU A 204 -1.43 3.04 -9.19
CA GLU A 204 -0.86 4.38 -8.95
C GLU A 204 -1.81 5.25 -8.13
N THR A 205 -3.11 5.19 -8.41
CA THR A 205 -4.09 5.98 -7.66
C THR A 205 -4.29 5.45 -6.24
N THR A 206 -4.37 4.12 -6.07
CA THR A 206 -4.72 3.52 -4.78
C THR A 206 -3.56 3.39 -3.79
N LYS A 207 -2.31 3.42 -4.26
CA LYS A 207 -1.12 3.22 -3.41
C LYS A 207 -0.46 4.50 -2.90
N VAL A 208 -0.94 5.67 -3.27
CA VAL A 208 -0.44 6.96 -2.75
C VAL A 208 -0.51 7.02 -1.22
N ALA A 209 -1.66 6.69 -0.62
CA ALA A 209 -1.81 6.75 0.84
C ALA A 209 -0.94 5.74 1.59
N ASP A 210 -0.75 4.54 1.02
CA ASP A 210 0.11 3.51 1.60
C ASP A 210 1.58 3.97 1.63
N VAL A 211 2.07 4.56 0.54
CA VAL A 211 3.45 5.09 0.46
C VAL A 211 3.63 6.27 1.42
N LEU A 212 2.65 7.17 1.50
CA LEU A 212 2.67 8.29 2.45
C LEU A 212 2.68 7.81 3.91
N ALA A 213 1.97 6.72 4.22
CA ALA A 213 1.99 6.13 5.55
C ALA A 213 3.38 5.56 5.90
N LEU A 214 4.07 4.93 4.94
CA LEU A 214 5.44 4.44 5.13
C LEU A 214 6.44 5.58 5.33
N GLU A 215 6.29 6.69 4.61
CA GLU A 215 7.12 7.89 4.81
C GLU A 215 6.96 8.45 6.24
N LYS A 216 5.73 8.57 6.73
CA LYS A 216 5.46 8.99 8.13
C LYS A 216 6.06 8.02 9.15
N GLN A 217 6.03 6.72 8.86
CA GLN A 217 6.70 5.72 9.70
C GLN A 217 8.23 5.89 9.68
N LEU A 218 8.83 6.20 8.53
CA LEU A 218 10.27 6.49 8.43
C LEU A 218 10.67 7.71 9.26
N VAL A 219 9.91 8.79 9.15
CA VAL A 219 10.14 10.01 9.95
C VAL A 219 10.07 9.70 11.44
N THR A 220 9.03 8.98 11.87
CA THR A 220 8.86 8.58 13.27
C THR A 220 10.03 7.71 13.75
N LEU A 221 10.44 6.74 12.92
CA LEU A 221 11.54 5.83 13.22
C LEU A 221 12.88 6.56 13.33
N THR A 222 13.18 7.47 12.40
CA THR A 222 14.47 8.18 12.36
C THR A 222 14.60 9.19 13.50
N VAL A 223 13.55 9.97 13.78
CA VAL A 223 13.53 10.90 14.94
C VAL A 223 13.69 10.16 16.28
N ALA A 224 13.13 8.95 16.40
CA ALA A 224 13.23 8.16 17.62
C ALA A 224 14.58 7.42 17.76
N ASN A 225 15.40 7.34 16.71
CA ASN A 225 16.58 6.49 16.66
C ASN A 225 17.83 7.27 16.28
N ALA A 226 18.68 7.56 17.27
CA ALA A 226 19.93 8.29 17.09
C ALA A 226 20.97 7.62 16.16
N GLN A 227 20.77 6.36 15.75
CA GLN A 227 21.63 5.68 14.77
C GLN A 227 21.17 5.87 13.32
N LEU A 228 20.00 6.47 13.10
CA LEU A 228 19.46 6.79 11.78
C LEU A 228 19.56 8.30 11.56
N ALA A 229 19.80 8.70 10.32
CA ALA A 229 19.74 10.12 9.97
C ALA A 229 18.27 10.57 10.01
N ASP A 230 17.96 11.64 10.75
CA ASP A 230 16.63 12.23 10.79
C ASP A 230 16.13 12.52 9.37
N GLN A 231 14.96 11.99 9.02
CA GLN A 231 14.28 12.28 7.77
C GLN A 231 13.13 13.26 8.04
N GLY A 232 12.95 14.21 7.12
CA GLY A 232 11.77 15.05 7.08
C GLY A 232 10.68 14.38 6.25
N GLN A 233 9.42 14.72 6.52
CA GLN A 233 8.36 14.42 5.57
C GLN A 233 8.39 15.50 4.48
N ALA A 234 8.24 15.13 3.21
CA ALA A 234 7.80 16.10 2.22
C ALA A 234 6.44 16.67 2.67
N LEU A 235 6.27 18.00 2.65
CA LEU A 235 4.97 18.60 2.96
C LEU A 235 3.97 18.02 1.97
N ALA A 236 3.02 17.20 2.44
CA ALA A 236 1.98 16.61 1.61
C ALA A 236 1.20 17.74 0.93
N ASP A 237 1.51 17.98 -0.33
CA ASP A 237 0.73 18.78 -1.25
C ASP A 237 -0.26 17.84 -1.93
N ASP A 238 -1.44 18.34 -2.30
CA ASP A 238 -2.48 17.54 -2.95
C ASP A 238 -2.07 17.08 -4.37
N ALA A 239 -0.85 17.44 -4.83
CA ALA A 239 -0.30 17.19 -6.14
C ALA A 239 0.70 16.00 -6.24
N TYR A 240 0.99 15.29 -5.14
CA TYR A 240 1.96 14.19 -5.20
C TYR A 240 1.43 12.98 -6.00
N THR A 241 2.21 12.57 -7.00
CA THR A 241 1.97 11.32 -7.75
C THR A 241 2.65 10.14 -7.06
N TYR A 242 2.15 8.93 -7.32
CA TYR A 242 2.77 7.69 -6.85
C TYR A 242 4.28 7.63 -7.17
N THR A 243 4.67 7.99 -8.39
CA THR A 243 6.06 7.95 -8.84
C THR A 243 6.95 8.94 -8.06
N THR A 244 6.44 10.13 -7.76
CA THR A 244 7.19 11.11 -6.96
C THR A 244 7.43 10.60 -5.55
N LEU A 245 6.37 10.17 -4.86
CA LEU A 245 6.44 9.69 -3.47
C LEU A 245 7.33 8.47 -3.32
N THR A 246 7.24 7.52 -4.26
CA THR A 246 8.07 6.32 -4.20
C THR A 246 9.55 6.61 -4.47
N GLY A 247 9.85 7.58 -5.32
CA GLY A 247 11.22 8.05 -5.54
C GLY A 247 11.81 8.73 -4.30
N GLU A 248 11.03 9.59 -3.64
CA GLU A 248 11.41 10.25 -2.39
C GLU A 248 11.64 9.23 -1.27
N LEU A 249 10.67 8.36 -1.01
CA LEU A 249 10.79 7.33 0.03
C LEU A 249 12.02 6.41 -0.18
N ALA A 250 12.32 6.01 -1.42
CA ALA A 250 13.52 5.24 -1.72
C ALA A 250 14.82 6.01 -1.41
N GLY A 251 14.83 7.30 -1.74
CA GLY A 251 15.93 8.21 -1.41
C GLY A 251 16.13 8.34 0.10
N ASP A 252 15.05 8.54 0.84
CA ASP A 252 15.06 8.75 2.29
C ASP A 252 15.45 7.47 3.04
N LEU A 253 14.98 6.30 2.59
CA LEU A 253 15.43 5.00 3.12
C LEU A 253 16.95 4.83 2.92
N THR A 254 17.46 5.21 1.75
CA THR A 254 18.89 5.17 1.44
C THR A 254 19.67 6.15 2.32
N ALA A 255 19.17 7.37 2.51
CA ALA A 255 19.78 8.39 3.36
C ALA A 255 19.80 7.99 4.84
N ALA A 256 18.68 7.45 5.35
CA ALA A 256 18.57 6.92 6.70
C ALA A 256 19.61 5.82 6.97
N ARG A 257 19.84 4.94 5.99
CA ARG A 257 20.87 3.89 6.05
C ARG A 257 22.29 4.43 5.86
N GLY A 258 22.47 5.52 5.12
CA GLY A 258 23.77 6.14 4.85
C GLY A 258 24.40 6.81 6.07
N GLY A 259 23.60 7.21 7.07
CA GLY A 259 24.03 7.91 8.29
C GLY A 259 24.97 7.10 9.21
N ALA A 260 24.63 6.94 10.49
CA ALA A 260 25.53 6.27 11.44
C ALA A 260 25.73 4.77 11.13
N LEU A 261 24.85 4.17 10.33
CA LEU A 261 24.99 2.78 9.83
C LEU A 261 26.04 2.67 8.70
N GLY A 262 26.42 3.78 8.05
CA GLY A 262 27.45 3.80 7.01
C GLY A 262 27.11 2.97 5.77
N GLY A 263 25.82 2.83 5.43
CA GLY A 263 25.37 2.04 4.29
C GLY A 263 25.46 0.52 4.48
N LYS A 264 25.82 0.04 5.68
CA LYS A 264 25.96 -1.39 5.96
C LYS A 264 24.59 -2.09 6.07
N THR A 265 24.56 -3.33 5.62
CA THR A 265 23.44 -4.25 5.84
C THR A 265 23.37 -4.71 7.29
N THR A 266 22.20 -5.18 7.74
CA THR A 266 22.03 -5.77 9.07
C THR A 266 22.99 -6.94 9.33
N LEU A 267 23.32 -7.74 8.31
CA LEU A 267 24.30 -8.82 8.43
C LEU A 267 25.71 -8.28 8.71
N GLN A 268 26.14 -7.26 7.99
CA GLN A 268 27.45 -6.63 8.21
C GLN A 268 27.54 -5.98 9.60
N LEU A 269 26.48 -5.27 10.01
CA LEU A 269 26.41 -4.66 11.35
C LEU A 269 26.39 -5.72 12.46
N THR A 270 25.76 -6.87 12.22
CA THR A 270 25.80 -8.01 13.15
C THR A 270 27.22 -8.57 13.27
N GLY A 271 27.96 -8.61 12.16
CA GLY A 271 29.38 -8.93 12.15
C GLY A 271 30.20 -7.93 12.99
N ASP A 272 30.02 -6.63 12.77
CA ASP A 272 30.69 -5.58 13.55
C ASP A 272 30.38 -5.68 15.06
N ALA A 273 29.11 -5.93 15.41
CA ALA A 273 28.69 -6.11 16.80
C ALA A 273 29.31 -7.37 17.45
N THR A 274 29.52 -8.42 16.66
CA THR A 274 30.20 -9.64 17.13
C THR A 274 31.68 -9.36 17.44
N VAL A 275 32.34 -8.57 16.59
CA VAL A 275 33.74 -8.15 16.81
C VAL A 275 33.84 -7.26 18.05
N ALA A 276 33.00 -6.23 18.16
CA ALA A 276 33.00 -5.33 19.31
C ALA A 276 32.75 -6.07 20.64
N ALA A 277 31.86 -7.07 20.64
CA ALA A 277 31.62 -7.91 21.81
C ALA A 277 32.85 -8.75 22.19
N ALA A 278 33.59 -9.27 21.20
CA ALA A 278 34.82 -10.03 21.45
C ALA A 278 35.94 -9.14 22.00
N ASP A 279 36.09 -7.93 21.45
CA ASP A 279 37.06 -6.92 21.91
C ASP A 279 36.78 -6.52 23.37
N LEU A 280 35.51 -6.28 23.71
CA LEU A 280 35.09 -6.00 25.10
C LEU A 280 35.48 -7.13 26.06
N VAL A 281 35.27 -8.39 25.67
CA VAL A 281 35.67 -9.55 26.48
C VAL A 281 37.19 -9.60 26.69
N ALA A 282 37.97 -9.34 25.64
CA ALA A 282 39.43 -9.32 25.71
C ALA A 282 39.93 -8.15 26.60
N ALA A 283 39.37 -6.95 26.45
CA ALA A 283 39.71 -5.79 27.26
C ALA A 283 39.37 -6.01 28.74
N ARG A 284 38.23 -6.66 29.03
CA ARG A 284 37.85 -7.02 30.40
C ARG A 284 38.86 -7.98 31.02
N ALA A 285 39.31 -8.99 30.28
CA ALA A 285 40.31 -9.94 30.75
C ALA A 285 41.67 -9.25 31.03
N ALA A 286 42.09 -8.35 30.14
CA ALA A 286 43.33 -7.58 30.31
C ALA A 286 43.28 -6.68 31.55
N LEU A 287 42.17 -5.98 31.76
CA LEU A 287 41.96 -5.12 32.93
C LEU A 287 41.98 -5.92 34.24
N ILE A 288 41.30 -7.07 34.30
CA ILE A 288 41.29 -7.92 35.51
C ILE A 288 42.67 -8.51 35.80
N ALA A 289 43.42 -8.89 34.76
CA ALA A 289 44.78 -9.40 34.92
C ALA A 289 45.73 -8.34 35.51
N LYS A 290 45.47 -7.05 35.22
CA LYS A 290 46.25 -5.91 35.72
C LYS A 290 45.82 -5.46 37.12
N ASP A 291 44.51 -5.38 37.36
CA ASP A 291 43.89 -4.94 38.61
C ASP A 291 42.72 -5.87 38.94
N SER A 292 42.93 -6.85 39.82
CA SER A 292 41.85 -7.76 40.23
C SER A 292 40.69 -7.05 40.97
N ALA A 293 40.95 -5.87 41.56
CA ALA A 293 39.90 -5.05 42.20
C ALA A 293 39.08 -4.24 41.18
N SER A 294 39.43 -4.31 39.89
CA SER A 294 38.65 -3.70 38.81
C SER A 294 37.28 -4.34 38.60
N ILE A 295 37.04 -5.55 39.12
CA ILE A 295 35.74 -6.24 39.01
C ILE A 295 34.62 -5.37 39.57
N ASP A 296 34.80 -4.79 40.76
CA ASP A 296 33.80 -3.93 41.39
C ASP A 296 33.61 -2.62 40.61
N LYS A 297 34.69 -2.08 40.04
CA LYS A 297 34.65 -0.87 39.20
C LYS A 297 33.87 -1.12 37.91
N ILE A 298 34.10 -2.26 37.26
CA ILE A 298 33.36 -2.72 36.08
C ILE A 298 31.87 -2.86 36.42
N THR A 299 31.53 -3.56 37.50
CA THR A 299 30.13 -3.74 37.91
C THR A 299 29.46 -2.40 38.23
N ALA A 300 30.15 -1.47 38.89
CA ALA A 300 29.64 -0.13 39.14
C ALA A 300 29.41 0.66 37.85
N TYR A 301 30.34 0.54 36.88
CA TYR A 301 30.23 1.16 35.57
C TYR A 301 29.03 0.62 34.79
N GLU A 302 28.94 -0.69 34.61
CA GLU A 302 27.86 -1.36 33.88
C GLU A 302 26.49 -0.96 34.44
N LYS A 303 26.35 -0.98 35.78
CA LYS A 303 25.13 -0.56 36.47
C LYS A 303 24.79 0.92 36.22
N ALA A 304 25.79 1.80 36.30
CA ALA A 304 25.59 3.22 36.09
C ALA A 304 25.27 3.55 34.61
N ALA A 305 25.88 2.84 33.67
CA ALA A 305 25.62 2.95 32.24
C ALA A 305 24.18 2.53 31.90
N VAL A 306 23.71 1.40 32.43
CA VAL A 306 22.33 0.94 32.28
C VAL A 306 21.34 1.96 32.88
N ALA A 307 21.64 2.49 34.08
CA ALA A 307 20.79 3.50 34.72
C ALA A 307 20.72 4.79 33.89
N LEU A 308 21.84 5.24 33.31
CA LEU A 308 21.87 6.41 32.44
C LEU A 308 21.07 6.18 31.16
N ALA A 309 21.25 5.03 30.50
CA ALA A 309 20.52 4.65 29.29
C ALA A 309 19.00 4.54 29.50
N ALA A 310 18.54 4.20 30.72
CA ALA A 310 17.12 4.15 31.08
C ALA A 310 16.50 5.53 31.36
N THR A 311 17.29 6.60 31.31
CA THR A 311 16.82 7.98 31.54
C THR A 311 17.01 8.83 30.29
N SER A 312 16.30 9.95 30.22
CA SER A 312 16.48 10.92 29.14
C SER A 312 16.36 12.32 29.69
N LYS A 313 17.24 13.21 29.23
CA LYS A 313 17.16 14.63 29.54
C LYS A 313 15.89 15.23 28.91
N VAL A 314 15.24 16.16 29.62
CA VAL A 314 14.08 16.88 29.10
C VAL A 314 14.50 17.78 27.93
N VAL A 315 13.64 17.86 26.92
CA VAL A 315 13.80 18.79 25.79
C VAL A 315 13.66 20.22 26.31
N LYS A 316 14.63 21.09 26.00
CA LYS A 316 14.69 22.44 26.56
C LYS A 316 13.41 23.25 26.33
N ALA A 317 12.80 23.13 25.15
CA ALA A 317 11.57 23.85 24.81
C ALA A 317 10.39 23.46 25.73
N ASP A 318 10.24 22.18 26.05
CA ASP A 318 9.19 21.68 26.95
C ASP A 318 9.39 22.20 28.38
N ALA A 319 10.64 22.18 28.85
CA ALA A 319 11.00 22.74 30.15
C ALA A 319 10.72 24.25 30.20
N ASP A 320 11.15 25.01 29.19
CA ASP A 320 10.91 26.46 29.09
C ASP A 320 9.40 26.78 29.09
N GLN A 321 8.59 26.00 28.37
CA GLN A 321 7.12 26.17 28.34
C GLN A 321 6.48 25.90 29.71
N ALA A 322 6.88 24.81 30.37
CA ALA A 322 6.38 24.46 31.70
C ALA A 322 6.77 25.53 32.73
N VAL A 323 8.03 26.00 32.70
CA VAL A 323 8.51 27.09 33.55
C VAL A 323 7.75 28.38 33.29
N GLY A 324 7.51 28.75 32.03
CA GLY A 324 6.70 29.92 31.67
C GLY A 324 5.28 29.86 32.21
N THR A 325 4.65 28.68 32.17
CA THR A 325 3.32 28.45 32.74
C THR A 325 3.29 28.60 34.27
N LEU A 326 4.33 28.14 34.95
CA LEU A 326 4.48 28.30 36.40
C LEU A 326 4.82 29.76 36.78
N ALA A 327 5.62 30.46 35.97
CA ALA A 327 5.92 31.87 36.15
C ALA A 327 4.65 32.74 36.09
N ALA A 328 3.72 32.43 35.18
CA ALA A 328 2.42 33.11 35.12
C ALA A 328 1.59 32.90 36.40
N TYR A 329 1.65 31.71 37.00
CA TYR A 329 1.04 31.44 38.31
C TYR A 329 1.67 32.31 39.41
N GLY A 330 3.00 32.39 39.45
CA GLY A 330 3.73 33.20 40.44
C GLY A 330 3.58 34.72 40.27
N ALA A 331 3.32 35.20 39.05
CA ALA A 331 3.07 36.61 38.76
C ALA A 331 1.70 37.10 39.27
N ASN A 332 0.75 36.19 39.51
CA ASN A 332 -0.55 36.54 40.06
C ASN A 332 -0.46 36.79 41.57
N ALA A 333 -0.72 38.02 42.00
CA ALA A 333 -0.67 38.41 43.40
C ALA A 333 -1.58 37.58 44.33
N ALA A 334 -2.69 37.02 43.81
CA ALA A 334 -3.58 36.14 44.58
C ALA A 334 -2.90 34.84 45.02
N ASN A 335 -1.84 34.42 44.33
CA ASN A 335 -1.10 33.19 44.61
C ASN A 335 0.12 33.40 45.52
N ALA A 336 0.35 34.63 46.00
CA ALA A 336 1.58 35.00 46.71
C ALA A 336 1.86 34.12 47.94
N THR A 337 0.84 33.64 48.65
CA THR A 337 1.01 32.76 49.82
C THR A 337 1.66 31.43 49.45
N VAL A 338 1.08 30.73 48.46
CA VAL A 338 1.60 29.45 47.96
C VAL A 338 2.98 29.66 47.33
N TRP A 339 3.11 30.70 46.51
CA TRP A 339 4.34 31.02 45.80
C TRP A 339 5.51 31.33 46.73
N ASN A 340 5.32 32.23 47.70
CA ASN A 340 6.38 32.60 48.64
C ASN A 340 6.75 31.43 49.56
N LYS A 341 5.79 30.57 49.92
CA LYS A 341 6.08 29.37 50.70
C LYS A 341 6.98 28.41 49.92
N ALA A 342 6.63 28.12 48.66
CA ALA A 342 7.44 27.27 47.80
C ALA A 342 8.86 27.82 47.58
N LEU A 343 9.01 29.15 47.42
CA LEU A 343 10.34 29.78 47.34
C LEU A 343 11.15 29.60 48.63
N ALA A 344 10.52 29.78 49.79
CA ALA A 344 11.19 29.60 51.08
C ALA A 344 11.62 28.14 51.30
N ASP A 345 10.73 27.18 51.00
CA ASP A 345 11.00 25.75 51.11
C ASP A 345 12.09 25.29 50.12
N ALA A 346 12.21 25.96 48.95
CA ALA A 346 13.28 25.75 47.98
C ALA A 346 14.58 26.52 48.29
N GLY A 347 14.58 27.36 49.34
CA GLY A 347 15.73 28.20 49.71
C GLY A 347 16.03 29.34 48.73
N ILE A 348 15.03 29.80 47.97
CA ILE A 348 15.17 30.85 46.96
C ILE A 348 14.90 32.22 47.59
N ASP A 349 15.92 33.08 47.64
CA ASP A 349 15.78 34.45 48.13
C ASP A 349 15.08 35.34 47.09
N LYS A 350 13.86 35.74 47.40
CA LYS A 350 13.02 36.63 46.59
C LYS A 350 13.60 38.04 46.41
N GLY A 351 14.48 38.48 47.32
CA GLY A 351 15.21 39.75 47.21
C GLY A 351 16.34 39.69 46.17
N VAL A 352 16.83 38.49 45.85
CA VAL A 352 17.89 38.25 44.86
C VAL A 352 17.29 37.84 43.51
N VAL A 353 16.35 36.88 43.52
CA VAL A 353 15.65 36.41 42.32
C VAL A 353 14.31 37.11 42.24
N THR A 354 14.27 38.26 41.56
CA THR A 354 13.19 39.24 41.72
C THR A 354 12.00 39.06 40.76
N THR A 355 12.18 38.39 39.62
CA THR A 355 11.11 38.17 38.64
C THR A 355 10.45 36.81 38.82
N ALA A 356 9.13 36.73 38.57
CA ALA A 356 8.40 35.46 38.64
C ALA A 356 8.96 34.40 37.67
N ALA A 357 9.47 34.82 36.51
CA ALA A 357 10.13 33.94 35.55
C ALA A 357 11.43 33.33 36.11
N ALA A 358 12.31 34.16 36.68
CA ALA A 358 13.56 33.67 37.27
C ALA A 358 13.30 32.81 38.52
N GLN A 359 12.27 33.13 39.30
CA GLN A 359 11.82 32.34 40.45
C GLN A 359 11.29 30.96 40.01
N ALA A 360 10.45 30.90 38.97
CA ALA A 360 9.95 29.65 38.43
C ALA A 360 11.09 28.76 37.90
N GLN A 361 12.06 29.36 37.21
CA GLN A 361 13.25 28.65 36.75
C GLN A 361 14.07 28.12 37.94
N ALA A 362 14.28 28.92 38.98
CA ALA A 362 14.99 28.50 40.18
C ALA A 362 14.28 27.34 40.91
N ILE A 363 12.94 27.31 40.93
CA ILE A 363 12.17 26.16 41.44
C ILE A 363 12.40 24.92 40.57
N TYR A 364 12.35 25.06 39.24
CA TYR A 364 12.65 23.95 38.32
C TYR A 364 14.06 23.40 38.56
N ASP A 365 15.07 24.27 38.60
CA ASP A 365 16.47 23.90 38.78
C ASP A 365 16.70 23.23 40.14
N PHE A 366 16.05 23.73 41.20
CA PHE A 366 16.06 23.11 42.51
C PHE A 366 15.51 21.68 42.47
N LEU A 367 14.36 21.46 41.83
CA LEU A 367 13.76 20.14 41.71
C LEU A 367 14.59 19.20 40.82
N ALA A 368 15.13 19.70 39.72
CA ALA A 368 15.95 18.96 38.77
C ALA A 368 17.37 18.65 39.29
N ASN A 369 17.81 19.29 40.37
CA ASN A 369 19.14 19.09 40.92
C ASN A 369 19.31 17.68 41.53
N LYS A 370 20.37 16.98 41.12
CA LYS A 370 20.72 15.63 41.61
C LYS A 370 20.86 15.52 43.12
N ALA A 371 21.23 16.61 43.81
CA ALA A 371 21.44 16.65 45.26
C ALA A 371 20.16 16.92 46.06
N THR A 372 19.06 17.33 45.41
CA THR A 372 17.81 17.63 46.11
C THR A 372 17.18 16.34 46.64
N SER A 373 16.87 16.36 47.94
CA SER A 373 16.37 15.19 48.65
C SER A 373 14.91 14.88 48.26
N ALA A 374 14.49 13.62 48.38
CA ALA A 374 13.08 13.25 48.17
C ALA A 374 12.15 14.00 49.13
N THR A 375 12.62 14.30 50.34
CA THR A 375 11.90 15.09 51.33
C THR A 375 11.67 16.52 50.85
N ASP A 376 12.68 17.15 50.27
CA ASP A 376 12.55 18.54 49.80
C ASP A 376 11.71 18.62 48.52
N VAL A 377 11.81 17.65 47.62
CA VAL A 377 10.88 17.52 46.48
C VAL A 377 9.43 17.40 46.98
N ALA A 378 9.19 16.57 48.01
CA ALA A 378 7.86 16.37 48.58
C ALA A 378 7.30 17.65 49.25
N LYS A 379 8.16 18.47 49.88
CA LYS A 379 7.75 19.78 50.43
C LYS A 379 7.22 20.70 49.33
N ILE A 380 7.99 20.88 48.25
CA ILE A 380 7.58 21.72 47.13
C ILE A 380 6.30 21.20 46.46
N ALA A 381 6.20 19.87 46.26
CA ALA A 381 4.99 19.27 45.72
C ALA A 381 3.76 19.49 46.63
N THR A 382 3.95 19.46 47.95
CA THR A 382 2.90 19.76 48.93
C THR A 382 2.48 21.22 48.87
N ASP A 383 3.42 22.14 48.72
CA ASP A 383 3.14 23.58 48.61
C ASP A 383 2.27 23.88 47.40
N PHE A 384 2.53 23.22 46.28
CA PHE A 384 1.76 23.34 45.05
C PHE A 384 0.62 22.32 44.92
N SER A 385 0.17 21.70 46.03
CA SER A 385 -0.92 20.72 45.99
C SER A 385 -2.19 21.34 45.38
N GLY A 386 -2.69 20.73 44.30
CA GLY A 386 -3.86 21.23 43.55
C GLY A 386 -3.56 22.30 42.50
N VAL A 387 -2.29 22.68 42.30
CA VAL A 387 -1.87 23.64 41.26
C VAL A 387 -1.53 22.89 39.97
N THR A 388 -2.45 22.94 38.99
CA THR A 388 -2.29 22.28 37.70
C THR A 388 -1.03 22.74 36.96
N ASN A 389 -0.70 24.04 37.02
CA ASN A 389 0.50 24.62 36.41
C ASN A 389 1.82 24.02 36.95
N PHE A 390 1.83 23.51 38.19
CA PHE A 390 3.00 22.88 38.79
C PHE A 390 3.14 21.41 38.38
N THR A 391 2.04 20.72 38.04
CA THR A 391 2.07 19.28 37.75
C THR A 391 3.02 18.95 36.59
N THR A 392 3.00 19.76 35.52
CA THR A 392 3.93 19.62 34.39
C THR A 392 5.37 19.91 34.80
N VAL A 393 5.63 20.99 35.55
CA VAL A 393 6.98 21.34 36.04
C VAL A 393 7.54 20.23 36.93
N GLY A 394 6.76 19.74 37.90
CA GLY A 394 7.19 18.67 38.80
C GLY A 394 7.52 17.37 38.06
N THR A 395 6.74 17.03 37.03
CA THR A 395 6.98 15.83 36.20
C THR A 395 8.26 15.95 35.38
N LEU A 396 8.46 17.08 34.69
CA LEU A 396 9.65 17.31 33.88
C LEU A 396 10.91 17.44 34.75
N ALA A 397 10.84 18.19 35.86
CA ALA A 397 11.97 18.33 36.77
C ALA A 397 12.35 17.00 37.44
N ALA A 398 11.39 16.13 37.76
CA ALA A 398 11.68 14.78 38.26
C ALA A 398 12.41 13.92 37.21
N LYS A 399 12.02 14.02 35.94
CA LYS A 399 12.71 13.35 34.82
C LYS A 399 14.16 13.83 34.68
N ASP A 400 14.38 15.15 34.69
CA ASP A 400 15.72 15.73 34.67
C ASP A 400 16.55 15.36 35.91
N GLN A 401 15.93 15.31 37.10
CA GLN A 401 16.62 14.89 38.31
C GLN A 401 17.11 13.44 38.22
N ALA A 402 16.28 12.54 37.72
CA ALA A 402 16.64 11.14 37.51
C ALA A 402 17.82 11.03 36.53
N TYR A 403 17.76 11.74 35.41
CA TYR A 403 18.85 11.82 34.44
C TYR A 403 20.13 12.37 35.07
N ASN A 404 20.06 13.49 35.80
CA ASN A 404 21.21 14.13 36.43
C ASN A 404 21.88 13.23 37.49
N LYS A 405 21.09 12.44 38.24
CA LYS A 405 21.59 11.43 39.19
C LYS A 405 22.30 10.29 38.46
N ALA A 406 21.69 9.75 37.40
CA ALA A 406 22.29 8.68 36.62
C ALA A 406 23.58 9.12 35.91
N PHE A 407 23.59 10.35 35.36
CA PHE A 407 24.75 10.94 34.69
C PHE A 407 25.93 11.15 35.66
N ASP A 408 25.66 11.63 36.88
CA ASP A 408 26.68 11.78 37.92
C ASP A 408 27.27 10.43 38.36
N ALA A 409 26.40 9.43 38.55
CA ALA A 409 26.83 8.08 38.91
C ALA A 409 27.69 7.46 37.79
N PHE A 410 27.30 7.62 36.53
CA PHE A 410 28.06 7.16 35.38
C PHE A 410 29.43 7.86 35.29
N THR A 411 29.46 9.18 35.41
CA THR A 411 30.72 9.96 35.36
C THR A 411 31.70 9.51 36.44
N LYS A 412 31.21 9.25 37.65
CA LYS A 412 32.04 8.73 38.76
C LYS A 412 32.57 7.33 38.48
N ALA A 413 31.73 6.42 37.97
CA ALA A 413 32.14 5.06 37.65
C ALA A 413 33.11 5.01 36.46
N ASP A 414 32.88 5.85 35.43
CA ASP A 414 33.77 6.02 34.27
C ASP A 414 35.14 6.55 34.69
N THR A 415 35.17 7.54 35.58
CA THR A 415 36.43 8.03 36.15
C THR A 415 37.13 6.92 36.93
N ALA A 416 36.40 6.19 37.78
CA ALA A 416 36.95 5.15 38.64
C ALA A 416 37.59 4.00 37.86
N VAL A 417 37.02 3.58 36.73
CA VAL A 417 37.61 2.51 35.91
C VAL A 417 38.84 2.99 35.13
N LYS A 418 38.87 4.26 34.74
CA LYS A 418 39.98 4.88 33.97
C LYS A 418 41.19 5.30 34.82
N VAL A 419 41.13 5.13 36.14
CA VAL A 419 42.24 5.45 37.05
C VAL A 419 42.63 4.28 37.95
N ASN A 420 43.91 4.25 38.31
CA ASN A 420 44.47 3.36 39.32
C ASN A 420 44.13 3.86 40.74
N ALA A 421 44.44 3.05 41.75
CA ALA A 421 44.21 3.42 43.16
C ALA A 421 45.01 4.67 43.60
N ASP A 422 46.12 4.96 42.94
CA ASP A 422 46.96 6.15 43.15
C ASP A 422 46.55 7.35 42.28
N LEU A 423 45.39 7.27 41.61
CA LEU A 423 44.84 8.28 40.71
C LEU A 423 45.66 8.51 39.42
N THR A 424 46.59 7.61 39.07
CA THR A 424 47.23 7.61 37.75
C THR A 424 46.32 6.99 36.68
N ALA A 425 46.57 7.31 35.41
CA ALA A 425 45.77 6.78 34.30
C ALA A 425 45.89 5.24 34.20
N ASN A 426 44.74 4.58 34.06
CA ASN A 426 44.64 3.16 33.78
C ASN A 426 44.32 2.96 32.28
N VAL A 427 45.32 2.51 31.53
CA VAL A 427 45.19 2.32 30.07
C VAL A 427 44.21 1.21 29.76
N GLU A 428 44.34 0.05 30.42
CA GLU A 428 43.43 -1.09 30.26
C GLU A 428 41.99 -0.72 30.66
N GLY A 429 41.84 0.09 31.71
CA GLY A 429 40.56 0.64 32.15
C GLY A 429 39.90 1.56 31.13
N THR A 430 40.71 2.40 30.47
CA THR A 430 40.27 3.27 29.39
C THR A 430 39.87 2.48 28.15
N THR A 431 40.68 1.49 27.75
CA THR A 431 40.36 0.58 26.64
C THR A 431 39.05 -0.15 26.91
N TRP A 432 38.90 -0.78 28.07
CA TRP A 432 37.66 -1.48 28.43
C TRP A 432 36.42 -0.57 28.38
N ALA A 433 36.51 0.65 28.94
CA ALA A 433 35.39 1.59 28.91
C ALA A 433 35.03 2.02 27.48
N ASN A 434 36.03 2.21 26.60
CA ASN A 434 35.79 2.52 25.19
C ASN A 434 35.16 1.33 24.45
N ASP A 435 35.65 0.11 24.67
CA ASP A 435 35.12 -1.09 24.04
C ASP A 435 33.71 -1.41 24.53
N TYR A 436 33.38 -1.10 25.78
CA TYR A 436 32.02 -1.22 26.31
C TYR A 436 31.05 -0.31 25.55
N GLN A 437 31.45 0.95 25.32
CA GLN A 437 30.64 1.91 24.56
C GLN A 437 30.57 1.55 23.07
N ALA A 438 31.66 1.02 22.49
CA ALA A 438 31.70 0.54 21.12
C ALA A 438 30.76 -0.66 20.91
N ASP A 439 30.75 -1.63 21.82
CA ASP A 439 29.85 -2.78 21.82
C ASP A 439 28.38 -2.34 21.93
N ALA A 440 28.06 -1.44 22.86
CA ALA A 440 26.72 -0.88 23.00
C ALA A 440 26.26 -0.14 21.73
N THR A 441 27.15 0.64 21.12
CA THR A 441 26.87 1.36 19.87
C THR A 441 26.66 0.39 18.70
N ALA A 442 27.48 -0.66 18.58
CA ALA A 442 27.34 -1.64 17.51
C ALA A 442 26.01 -2.42 17.62
N LYS A 443 25.60 -2.80 18.83
CA LYS A 443 24.28 -3.41 19.08
C LYS A 443 23.12 -2.46 18.72
N ALA A 444 23.20 -1.19 19.11
CA ALA A 444 22.19 -0.20 18.77
C ALA A 444 22.05 -0.02 17.25
N LYS A 445 23.16 -0.06 16.50
CA LYS A 445 23.13 -0.02 15.03
C LYS A 445 22.46 -1.22 14.41
N VAL A 446 22.65 -2.42 14.98
CA VAL A 446 21.94 -3.64 14.53
C VAL A 446 20.43 -3.48 14.72
N ASP A 447 19.99 -3.00 15.88
CA ASP A 447 18.56 -2.84 16.18
C ASP A 447 17.92 -1.74 15.32
N ALA A 448 18.63 -0.64 15.10
CA ALA A 448 18.22 0.40 14.15
C ALA A 448 18.09 -0.15 12.72
N SER A 449 19.08 -0.92 12.26
CA SER A 449 19.06 -1.52 10.93
C SER A 449 17.92 -2.52 10.74
N LYS A 450 17.62 -3.36 11.75
CA LYS A 450 16.45 -4.28 11.72
C LYS A 450 15.13 -3.54 11.60
N SER A 451 15.00 -2.40 12.30
CA SER A 451 13.79 -1.58 12.26
C SER A 451 13.62 -0.94 10.89
N LEU A 452 14.73 -0.49 10.28
CA LEU A 452 14.75 0.05 8.93
C LEU A 452 14.46 -1.04 7.87
N ASP A 453 15.03 -2.25 8.02
CA ASP A 453 14.77 -3.39 7.13
C ASP A 453 13.28 -3.76 7.07
N ALA A 454 12.56 -3.67 8.20
CA ALA A 454 11.13 -3.96 8.24
C ALA A 454 10.31 -2.95 7.41
N LEU A 455 10.68 -1.67 7.47
CA LEU A 455 10.04 -0.62 6.68
C LEU A 455 10.41 -0.72 5.20
N GLU A 456 11.69 -0.95 4.90
CA GLU A 456 12.20 -1.16 3.55
C GLU A 456 11.54 -2.38 2.89
N GLY A 457 11.31 -3.46 3.64
CA GLY A 457 10.57 -4.63 3.17
C GLY A 457 9.11 -4.30 2.79
N SER A 458 8.44 -3.48 3.59
CA SER A 458 7.06 -3.05 3.33
C SER A 458 6.97 -2.17 2.07
N TYR A 459 7.93 -1.24 1.91
CA TYR A 459 8.07 -0.44 0.69
C TYR A 459 8.38 -1.32 -0.52
N LYS A 460 9.32 -2.25 -0.39
CA LYS A 460 9.74 -3.14 -1.47
C LYS A 460 8.60 -4.00 -2.00
N ALA A 461 7.70 -4.50 -1.14
CA ALA A 461 6.54 -5.25 -1.59
C ALA A 461 5.60 -4.42 -2.49
N ILE A 462 5.41 -3.13 -2.16
CA ILE A 462 4.63 -2.20 -3.00
C ILE A 462 5.36 -1.94 -4.32
N ALA A 463 6.67 -1.66 -4.26
CA ALA A 463 7.49 -1.41 -5.45
C ALA A 463 7.52 -2.62 -6.40
N ASP A 464 7.75 -3.82 -5.87
CA ASP A 464 7.78 -5.07 -6.65
C ASP A 464 6.40 -5.36 -7.30
N ALA A 465 5.29 -5.05 -6.61
CA ALA A 465 3.95 -5.17 -7.18
C ALA A 465 3.66 -4.13 -8.28
N TYR A 466 4.17 -2.91 -8.13
CA TYR A 466 4.08 -1.89 -9.18
C TYR A 466 4.89 -2.28 -10.42
N ASP A 467 6.14 -2.72 -10.23
CA ASP A 467 7.00 -3.19 -11.31
C ASP A 467 6.36 -4.36 -12.06
N ALA A 468 5.67 -5.26 -11.35
CA ALA A 468 4.88 -6.32 -11.96
C ALA A 468 3.74 -5.78 -12.85
N ALA A 469 2.98 -4.80 -12.38
CA ALA A 469 1.90 -4.17 -13.16
C ALA A 469 2.45 -3.44 -14.40
N VAL A 470 3.56 -2.71 -14.26
CA VAL A 470 4.24 -2.03 -15.36
C VAL A 470 4.77 -3.03 -16.40
N ALA A 471 5.38 -4.13 -15.95
CA ALA A 471 5.87 -5.17 -16.84
C ALA A 471 4.73 -5.83 -17.63
N ALA A 472 3.60 -6.12 -16.97
CA ALA A 472 2.42 -6.69 -17.62
C ALA A 472 1.81 -5.72 -18.65
N ASN A 473 1.68 -4.43 -18.30
CA ASN A 473 1.22 -3.38 -19.22
C ASN A 473 2.13 -3.25 -20.45
N LYS A 474 3.44 -3.18 -20.25
CA LYS A 474 4.43 -3.12 -21.34
C LYS A 474 4.34 -4.35 -22.25
N ALA A 475 4.30 -5.55 -21.69
CA ALA A 475 4.22 -6.79 -22.47
C ALA A 475 2.91 -6.87 -23.28
N ALA A 476 1.79 -6.45 -22.69
CA ALA A 476 0.50 -6.40 -23.39
C ALA A 476 0.51 -5.38 -24.54
N GLY A 477 1.07 -4.19 -24.33
CA GLY A 477 1.21 -3.16 -25.37
C GLY A 477 2.13 -3.58 -26.53
N GLU A 478 3.24 -4.25 -26.22
CA GLU A 478 4.14 -4.83 -27.22
C GLU A 478 3.43 -5.92 -28.05
N LYS A 479 2.61 -6.75 -27.40
CA LYS A 479 1.81 -7.80 -28.06
C LYS A 479 0.76 -7.22 -29.00
N VAL A 480 0.02 -6.21 -28.55
CA VAL A 480 -0.92 -5.44 -29.38
C VAL A 480 -0.20 -4.91 -30.63
N THR A 481 0.93 -4.23 -30.44
CA THR A 481 1.71 -3.64 -31.54
C THR A 481 2.23 -4.70 -32.52
N ALA A 482 2.60 -5.87 -32.01
CA ALA A 482 3.10 -6.98 -32.82
C ALA A 482 2.01 -7.62 -33.68
N GLU A 483 0.80 -7.82 -33.15
CA GLU A 483 -0.21 -8.70 -33.77
C GLU A 483 -1.40 -7.97 -34.39
N THR A 484 -1.64 -6.72 -34.01
CA THR A 484 -2.86 -5.99 -34.37
C THR A 484 -2.53 -4.61 -34.91
N THR A 485 -3.43 -4.10 -35.74
CA THR A 485 -3.50 -2.67 -36.04
C THR A 485 -4.70 -2.10 -35.30
N LEU A 486 -4.45 -1.21 -34.33
CA LEU A 486 -5.53 -0.58 -33.58
C LEU A 486 -6.00 0.70 -34.27
N LYS A 487 -7.32 0.87 -34.35
CA LYS A 487 -7.99 2.07 -34.86
C LYS A 487 -8.94 2.60 -33.80
N VAL A 488 -8.57 3.72 -33.18
CA VAL A 488 -9.45 4.40 -32.22
C VAL A 488 -10.61 5.03 -32.96
N LEU A 489 -11.83 4.78 -32.51
CA LEU A 489 -13.05 5.37 -33.04
C LEU A 489 -13.43 6.62 -32.23
N GLY A 490 -13.84 7.69 -32.93
CA GLY A 490 -14.43 8.89 -32.32
C GLY A 490 -13.47 9.97 -31.81
N ASP A 491 -12.16 9.90 -32.12
CA ASP A 491 -11.17 10.90 -31.68
C ASP A 491 -11.04 12.13 -32.61
N THR A 492 -11.47 12.01 -33.87
CA THR A 492 -11.34 13.06 -34.90
C THR A 492 -12.72 13.43 -35.45
N LEU A 493 -13.26 14.58 -35.02
CA LEU A 493 -14.49 15.22 -35.54
C LEU A 493 -15.79 14.37 -35.55
N GLY A 494 -15.83 13.24 -34.84
CA GLY A 494 -17.05 12.44 -34.68
C GLY A 494 -17.45 11.62 -35.90
N VAL A 495 -16.51 11.31 -36.81
CA VAL A 495 -16.77 10.44 -37.98
C VAL A 495 -16.05 9.09 -37.79
N ILE A 496 -16.80 8.00 -37.88
CA ILE A 496 -16.24 6.65 -37.94
C ILE A 496 -15.79 6.39 -39.38
N SER A 497 -14.49 6.26 -39.62
CA SER A 497 -13.95 5.93 -40.95
C SER A 497 -12.66 5.13 -40.86
N GLY A 498 -12.48 4.16 -41.75
CA GLY A 498 -11.27 3.36 -41.84
C GLY A 498 -11.38 2.19 -42.81
N THR A 499 -10.25 1.84 -43.43
CA THR A 499 -10.06 0.63 -44.23
C THR A 499 -9.04 -0.27 -43.54
N GLY A 500 -9.31 -1.57 -43.46
CA GLY A 500 -8.31 -2.53 -43.00
C GLY A 500 -7.04 -2.51 -43.86
N VAL A 501 -5.90 -2.81 -43.25
CA VAL A 501 -4.60 -2.99 -43.93
C VAL A 501 -4.28 -4.47 -44.04
N ALA A 502 -3.74 -4.89 -45.19
CA ALA A 502 -3.59 -6.31 -45.50
C ALA A 502 -2.66 -7.09 -44.54
N ASP A 503 -1.78 -6.42 -43.80
CA ASP A 503 -0.64 -7.05 -43.12
C ASP A 503 -0.97 -7.63 -41.72
N LYS A 504 -2.02 -7.15 -41.03
CA LYS A 504 -2.43 -7.59 -39.67
C LYS A 504 -3.95 -7.50 -39.51
N SER A 505 -4.52 -8.15 -38.49
CA SER A 505 -5.93 -7.93 -38.14
C SER A 505 -6.15 -6.51 -37.62
N ASP A 506 -7.15 -5.81 -38.16
CA ASP A 506 -7.55 -4.49 -37.65
C ASP A 506 -8.59 -4.63 -36.53
N VAL A 507 -8.39 -3.90 -35.44
CA VAL A 507 -9.36 -3.75 -34.35
C VAL A 507 -9.77 -2.30 -34.23
N PHE A 508 -11.03 -2.04 -34.56
CA PHE A 508 -11.68 -0.74 -34.39
C PHE A 508 -12.31 -0.69 -33.00
N TYR A 509 -11.93 0.27 -32.16
CA TYR A 509 -12.39 0.29 -30.77
C TYR A 509 -12.61 1.71 -30.24
N PHE A 510 -13.48 1.83 -29.22
CA PHE A 510 -13.73 3.09 -28.54
C PHE A 510 -12.82 3.23 -27.32
N ALA A 511 -11.97 4.26 -27.31
CA ALA A 511 -11.01 4.47 -26.21
C ALA A 511 -11.67 4.69 -24.84
N LYS A 512 -12.90 5.23 -24.83
CA LYS A 512 -13.70 5.40 -23.60
C LYS A 512 -14.43 4.13 -23.15
N GLY A 513 -14.22 3.02 -23.84
CA GLY A 513 -14.78 1.72 -23.50
C GLY A 513 -16.25 1.52 -23.87
N ASN A 514 -16.95 2.54 -24.38
CA ASN A 514 -18.33 2.48 -24.85
C ASN A 514 -18.53 3.39 -26.08
N VAL A 515 -19.59 3.12 -26.84
CA VAL A 515 -20.00 3.93 -28.00
C VAL A 515 -20.64 5.23 -27.52
N THR A 516 -20.31 6.37 -28.16
CA THR A 516 -20.71 7.70 -27.69
C THR A 516 -21.83 8.34 -28.53
N SER A 517 -21.58 8.71 -29.80
CA SER A 517 -22.59 9.27 -30.72
C SER A 517 -22.01 9.56 -32.12
N SER A 518 -21.05 8.76 -32.59
CA SER A 518 -20.39 8.99 -33.87
C SER A 518 -20.95 8.03 -34.92
N ASP A 519 -21.43 8.55 -36.03
CA ASP A 519 -21.85 7.73 -37.17
C ASP A 519 -20.70 7.58 -38.17
N GLY A 520 -20.78 6.57 -39.02
CA GLY A 520 -19.87 6.47 -40.16
C GLY A 520 -19.86 5.11 -40.82
N ALA A 521 -18.74 4.77 -41.46
CA ALA A 521 -18.60 3.57 -42.27
C ALA A 521 -17.22 2.92 -42.07
N LEU A 522 -17.19 1.60 -41.94
CA LEU A 522 -15.96 0.80 -41.81
C LEU A 522 -15.94 -0.29 -42.86
N THR A 523 -14.79 -0.50 -43.49
CA THR A 523 -14.56 -1.68 -44.35
C THR A 523 -13.84 -2.74 -43.53
N LEU A 524 -14.45 -3.91 -43.40
CA LEU A 524 -13.92 -5.04 -42.63
C LEU A 524 -13.53 -6.20 -43.55
N GLU A 525 -12.30 -6.69 -43.45
CA GLU A 525 -11.87 -7.95 -44.09
C GLU A 525 -12.52 -9.15 -43.38
N ALA A 526 -13.20 -10.01 -44.16
CA ALA A 526 -13.93 -11.16 -43.64
C ALA A 526 -13.00 -12.15 -42.91
N GLY A 527 -13.42 -12.59 -41.72
CA GLY A 527 -12.68 -13.53 -40.88
C GLY A 527 -11.44 -12.95 -40.19
N LYS A 528 -11.18 -11.63 -40.31
CA LYS A 528 -9.94 -11.02 -39.85
C LYS A 528 -10.14 -9.76 -39.01
N ASP A 529 -10.97 -8.83 -39.49
CA ASP A 529 -11.15 -7.53 -38.83
C ASP A 529 -12.33 -7.56 -37.84
N SER A 530 -12.29 -6.68 -36.83
CA SER A 530 -13.31 -6.64 -35.79
C SER A 530 -13.54 -5.25 -35.23
N ILE A 531 -14.77 -5.00 -34.79
CA ILE A 531 -15.13 -3.80 -34.05
C ILE A 531 -15.39 -4.20 -32.60
N TYR A 532 -14.66 -3.61 -31.65
CA TYR A 532 -14.87 -3.79 -30.23
C TYR A 532 -15.62 -2.59 -29.65
N LEU A 533 -16.88 -2.82 -29.26
CA LEU A 533 -17.79 -1.78 -28.77
C LEU A 533 -17.56 -1.42 -27.31
N GLY A 534 -17.01 -2.35 -26.52
CA GLY A 534 -17.03 -2.29 -25.07
C GLY A 534 -17.75 -3.47 -24.44
N GLU A 535 -17.96 -3.40 -23.13
CA GLU A 535 -18.69 -4.43 -22.38
C GLU A 535 -20.16 -4.01 -22.18
N GLY A 536 -21.04 -4.98 -21.89
CA GLY A 536 -22.45 -4.71 -21.53
C GLY A 536 -23.44 -4.62 -22.70
N TYR A 537 -22.97 -4.77 -23.93
CA TYR A 537 -23.80 -4.82 -25.14
C TYR A 537 -24.41 -6.20 -25.39
N THR A 538 -25.67 -6.24 -25.80
CA THR A 538 -26.39 -7.45 -26.18
C THR A 538 -26.94 -7.36 -27.61
N LEU A 539 -26.89 -8.46 -28.37
CA LEU A 539 -27.50 -8.50 -29.70
C LEU A 539 -28.99 -8.82 -29.58
N ASN A 540 -29.85 -7.90 -30.03
CA ASN A 540 -31.28 -8.15 -30.13
C ASN A 540 -31.64 -8.64 -31.53
N LYS A 541 -31.78 -9.97 -31.68
CA LYS A 541 -32.14 -10.61 -32.96
C LYS A 541 -33.64 -10.53 -33.28
N THR A 542 -34.46 -10.13 -32.31
CA THR A 542 -35.92 -10.11 -32.44
C THR A 542 -36.49 -8.74 -32.75
N ALA A 543 -35.67 -7.69 -32.62
CA ALA A 543 -36.07 -6.33 -32.93
C ALA A 543 -36.44 -6.18 -34.41
N THR A 544 -37.50 -5.42 -34.66
CA THR A 544 -37.99 -5.12 -36.02
C THR A 544 -37.88 -3.63 -36.29
N ILE A 545 -37.63 -3.25 -37.54
CA ILE A 545 -37.57 -1.85 -37.96
C ILE A 545 -38.64 -1.55 -39.01
N ASP A 546 -39.36 -0.43 -38.84
CA ASP A 546 -40.35 0.05 -39.80
C ASP A 546 -40.26 1.57 -40.04
N ALA A 547 -41.32 2.17 -40.57
CA ALA A 547 -41.39 3.61 -40.85
C ALA A 547 -41.47 4.48 -39.58
N THR A 548 -41.67 3.89 -38.41
CA THR A 548 -41.86 4.58 -37.13
C THR A 548 -40.70 4.41 -36.16
N GLY A 549 -39.86 3.38 -36.34
CA GLY A 549 -38.68 3.18 -35.49
C GLY A 549 -38.21 1.74 -35.41
N ILE A 550 -37.29 1.48 -34.47
CA ILE A 550 -36.92 0.14 -34.01
C ILE A 550 -37.84 -0.25 -32.86
N HIS A 551 -38.45 -1.43 -32.95
CA HIS A 551 -39.38 -1.99 -31.97
C HIS A 551 -38.82 -3.25 -31.32
N GLY A 552 -39.15 -3.47 -30.04
CA GLY A 552 -38.73 -4.65 -29.27
C GLY A 552 -37.39 -4.51 -28.56
N ALA A 553 -36.92 -3.27 -28.38
CA ALA A 553 -35.70 -2.94 -27.65
C ALA A 553 -35.89 -3.05 -26.12
N ASN A 554 -34.80 -3.27 -25.40
CA ASN A 554 -34.73 -3.44 -23.96
C ASN A 554 -34.20 -2.17 -23.28
N ASN A 555 -35.09 -1.46 -22.59
CA ASN A 555 -34.76 -0.24 -21.86
C ASN A 555 -33.80 -0.40 -20.66
N SER A 556 -33.33 -1.62 -20.38
CA SER A 556 -32.47 -1.95 -19.25
C SER A 556 -31.10 -2.53 -19.66
N ALA A 557 -30.82 -2.65 -20.96
CA ALA A 557 -29.54 -3.15 -21.47
C ALA A 557 -29.11 -2.35 -22.69
N LEU A 558 -27.80 -2.20 -22.90
CA LEU A 558 -27.30 -1.65 -24.15
C LEU A 558 -27.46 -2.69 -25.26
N GLU A 559 -28.00 -2.28 -26.39
CA GLU A 559 -28.29 -3.18 -27.51
C GLU A 559 -27.53 -2.84 -28.79
N VAL A 560 -27.35 -3.88 -29.60
CA VAL A 560 -26.85 -3.80 -30.97
C VAL A 560 -27.89 -4.44 -31.88
N PHE A 561 -28.18 -3.77 -32.98
CA PHE A 561 -29.08 -4.24 -34.02
C PHE A 561 -28.36 -4.25 -35.37
N PHE A 562 -28.68 -5.23 -36.22
CA PHE A 562 -28.16 -5.30 -37.59
C PHE A 562 -29.30 -5.25 -38.59
N PHE A 563 -29.28 -4.22 -39.43
CA PHE A 563 -30.28 -4.04 -40.49
C PHE A 563 -29.59 -3.85 -41.83
N LYS A 564 -30.15 -4.46 -42.88
CA LYS A 564 -29.71 -4.21 -44.24
C LYS A 564 -30.30 -2.89 -44.73
N ASP A 565 -29.43 -1.97 -45.16
CA ASP A 565 -29.84 -0.73 -45.78
C ASP A 565 -30.29 -1.00 -47.22
N ALA A 566 -31.52 -0.59 -47.54
CA ALA A 566 -32.06 -0.72 -48.89
C ALA A 566 -31.38 0.22 -49.88
N VAL A 567 -30.78 1.32 -49.41
CA VAL A 567 -30.14 2.32 -50.27
C VAL A 567 -28.72 1.90 -50.64
N SER A 568 -27.86 1.59 -49.65
CA SER A 568 -26.47 1.20 -49.93
C SER A 568 -26.31 -0.29 -50.25
N GLY A 569 -27.26 -1.13 -49.84
CA GLY A 569 -27.17 -2.58 -49.94
C GLY A 569 -26.29 -3.24 -48.88
N ASN A 570 -25.62 -2.43 -48.04
CA ASN A 570 -24.77 -2.91 -46.94
C ASN A 570 -25.58 -3.12 -45.65
N VAL A 571 -25.03 -3.90 -44.73
CA VAL A 571 -25.54 -4.01 -43.36
C VAL A 571 -25.05 -2.82 -42.54
N LYS A 572 -25.95 -2.22 -41.74
CA LYS A 572 -25.64 -1.21 -40.74
C LYS A 572 -25.81 -1.80 -39.35
N ALA A 573 -24.79 -1.58 -38.51
CA ALA A 573 -24.86 -1.82 -37.08
C ALA A 573 -25.45 -0.57 -36.41
N VAL A 574 -26.63 -0.68 -35.82
CA VAL A 574 -27.23 0.36 -34.99
C VAL A 574 -26.91 0.02 -33.54
N ILE A 575 -26.15 0.87 -32.88
CA ILE A 575 -25.55 0.61 -31.57
C ILE A 575 -26.05 1.64 -30.58
N GLU A 576 -26.63 1.21 -29.47
CA GLU A 576 -27.08 2.12 -28.44
C GLU A 576 -25.91 2.82 -27.73
N THR A 577 -26.10 4.11 -27.47
CA THR A 577 -25.18 4.92 -26.66
C THR A 577 -25.76 5.17 -25.26
N ALA A 578 -27.05 4.88 -25.07
CA ALA A 578 -27.71 4.67 -23.79
C ALA A 578 -28.87 3.68 -23.99
N ALA A 579 -29.16 2.84 -22.98
CA ALA A 579 -30.26 1.88 -23.04
C ALA A 579 -31.60 2.60 -23.23
N GLU A 580 -32.34 2.25 -24.29
CA GLU A 580 -33.61 2.87 -24.63
C GLU A 580 -34.66 1.82 -25.00
N GLY A 581 -35.93 2.14 -24.77
CA GLY A 581 -37.03 1.21 -25.07
C GLY A 581 -37.45 1.21 -26.53
N ASN A 582 -37.23 2.32 -27.26
CA ASN A 582 -37.52 2.49 -28.68
C ASN A 582 -36.63 3.62 -29.24
N THR A 583 -36.21 3.49 -30.50
CA THR A 583 -35.47 4.53 -31.23
C THR A 583 -36.30 5.04 -32.40
N THR A 584 -36.08 6.27 -32.87
CA THR A 584 -36.78 6.81 -34.06
C THR A 584 -36.04 6.54 -35.37
N VAL A 585 -35.02 5.68 -35.34
CA VAL A 585 -34.33 5.21 -36.54
C VAL A 585 -35.30 4.43 -37.41
N THR A 586 -35.56 4.92 -38.62
CA THR A 586 -36.51 4.30 -39.55
C THR A 586 -35.82 3.45 -40.61
N ASN A 587 -36.57 2.50 -41.18
CA ASN A 587 -36.04 1.64 -42.25
C ASN A 587 -35.75 2.39 -43.57
N ALA A 588 -36.26 3.60 -43.74
CA ALA A 588 -36.14 4.37 -44.98
C ALA A 588 -34.78 5.05 -45.11
N THR A 589 -34.21 5.46 -43.97
CA THR A 589 -32.95 6.23 -43.93
C THR A 589 -31.83 5.52 -43.20
N LEU A 590 -32.14 4.69 -42.19
CA LEU A 590 -31.15 4.07 -41.30
C LEU A 590 -30.02 5.05 -40.93
N ALA A 591 -30.43 6.21 -40.44
CA ALA A 591 -29.57 7.33 -40.06
C ALA A 591 -29.94 7.76 -38.65
N ALA A 592 -28.96 8.04 -37.79
CA ALA A 592 -29.22 8.44 -36.42
C ALA A 592 -29.64 9.92 -36.37
N ASN A 593 -30.66 10.22 -35.56
CA ASN A 593 -30.88 11.56 -35.05
C ASN A 593 -30.13 11.72 -33.71
N PRO A 594 -29.56 12.89 -33.37
CA PRO A 594 -29.01 13.14 -32.03
C PRO A 594 -29.92 12.75 -30.85
N ALA A 595 -31.24 12.74 -31.05
CA ALA A 595 -32.22 12.32 -30.04
C ALA A 595 -32.34 10.79 -29.86
N ASP A 596 -31.88 9.99 -30.83
CA ASP A 596 -32.09 8.54 -30.84
C ASP A 596 -31.19 7.76 -29.88
N LYS A 597 -30.17 8.42 -29.30
CA LYS A 597 -29.17 7.78 -28.42
C LYS A 597 -28.57 6.51 -29.02
N VAL A 598 -28.35 6.53 -30.33
CA VAL A 598 -27.65 5.48 -31.07
C VAL A 598 -26.52 6.06 -31.90
N SER A 599 -25.59 5.19 -32.27
CA SER A 599 -24.54 5.41 -33.25
C SER A 599 -24.69 4.34 -34.33
N ILE A 600 -24.58 4.75 -35.60
CA ILE A 600 -24.76 3.86 -36.75
C ILE A 600 -23.43 3.71 -37.48
N ILE A 601 -23.00 2.46 -37.61
CA ILE A 601 -21.82 2.08 -38.39
C ILE A 601 -22.26 1.27 -39.61
N GLU A 602 -22.05 1.81 -40.80
CA GLU A 602 -22.15 1.05 -42.03
C GLU A 602 -20.97 0.08 -42.17
N LEU A 603 -21.27 -1.20 -42.35
CA LEU A 603 -20.29 -2.27 -42.55
C LEU A 603 -20.09 -2.45 -44.06
N VAL A 604 -19.18 -1.67 -44.64
CA VAL A 604 -18.94 -1.64 -46.09
C VAL A 604 -18.48 -3.01 -46.57
N GLY A 605 -19.17 -3.55 -47.57
CA GLY A 605 -18.88 -4.86 -48.16
C GLY A 605 -19.61 -6.03 -47.48
N VAL A 606 -20.28 -5.80 -46.36
CA VAL A 606 -21.18 -6.77 -45.71
C VAL A 606 -22.58 -6.57 -46.29
N THR A 607 -23.05 -7.51 -47.09
CA THR A 607 -24.31 -7.35 -47.87
C THR A 607 -25.49 -8.13 -47.29
N ASP A 608 -25.25 -8.98 -46.30
CA ASP A 608 -26.26 -9.78 -45.63
C ASP A 608 -25.98 -9.88 -44.13
N VAL A 609 -27.03 -9.88 -43.30
CA VAL A 609 -26.89 -9.93 -41.83
C VAL A 609 -26.25 -11.25 -41.38
N SER A 610 -26.38 -12.33 -42.17
CA SER A 610 -25.69 -13.60 -41.90
C SER A 610 -24.16 -13.51 -42.01
N GLN A 611 -23.62 -12.46 -42.65
CA GLN A 611 -22.18 -12.18 -42.74
C GLN A 611 -21.66 -11.42 -41.51
N VAL A 612 -22.48 -11.23 -40.48
CA VAL A 612 -22.09 -10.54 -39.25
C VAL A 612 -22.36 -11.43 -38.04
N SER A 613 -21.37 -11.53 -37.16
CA SER A 613 -21.55 -12.10 -35.83
C SER A 613 -21.38 -11.03 -34.76
N PHE A 614 -22.13 -11.18 -33.68
CA PHE A 614 -21.92 -10.42 -32.45
C PHE A 614 -21.78 -11.37 -31.26
N ALA A 615 -20.70 -11.20 -30.49
CA ALA A 615 -20.49 -11.87 -29.23
C ALA A 615 -19.60 -11.01 -28.31
N ASN A 616 -19.97 -10.88 -27.04
CA ASN A 616 -19.16 -10.23 -25.99
C ASN A 616 -18.66 -8.83 -26.38
N GLY A 617 -19.54 -8.01 -26.98
CA GLY A 617 -19.20 -6.64 -27.40
C GLY A 617 -18.41 -6.55 -28.71
N VAL A 618 -18.21 -7.65 -29.41
CA VAL A 618 -17.44 -7.71 -30.66
C VAL A 618 -18.37 -7.90 -31.85
N ILE A 619 -18.27 -7.01 -32.84
CA ILE A 619 -18.82 -7.21 -34.18
C ILE A 619 -17.71 -7.77 -35.07
N SER A 620 -17.96 -8.89 -35.74
CA SER A 620 -17.02 -9.49 -36.69
C SER A 620 -17.71 -9.75 -38.03
N HIS A 621 -16.97 -9.51 -39.12
CA HIS A 621 -17.37 -9.91 -40.46
C HIS A 621 -17.02 -11.40 -40.63
N VAL A 622 -18.03 -12.25 -40.80
CA VAL A 622 -17.88 -13.68 -41.06
C VAL A 622 -18.06 -13.98 -42.55
N ALA A 623 -17.25 -14.89 -43.08
CA ALA A 623 -17.17 -15.21 -44.50
C ALA A 623 -18.40 -15.95 -45.04
#